data_AF-A0A2N3LAN1-F1
#
_entry.id   AF-A0A2N3LAN1-F1
#
_cell.length_a   1.000
_cell.length_b   1.000
_cell.length_c   1.000
_cell.angle_alpha   90.00
_cell.angle_beta   90.00
_cell.angle_gamma   90.00
#
_symmetry.space_group_name_H-M   'P 1'
#
loop_
_entity.id
_entity.type
_entity.pdbx_description
1 polymer ?
#
loop_
_entity_poly.entity_id
_entity_poly.type
_entity_poly.pdbx_seq_one_letter_code
_entity_poly.pdbx_strand_id
1 'polypeptide(L)'
;MSNSSIDEIQELIQKVSGELGDMSQAASHHIDELHMAVNNVASHVLAMEAILSLVVQKIDIEEAEVLQWIRDKTAAFAEDSSEGSAAEGIAQSLLGKES
;
A
#
# COMPACT_ATOMS: atom_id res chain seq x y z
N MET A 1 -35.21 -37.00 27.34
CA MET A 1 -33.93 -36.29 27.52
C MET A 1 -33.18 -36.06 26.18
N SER A 2 -33.85 -36.08 25.02
CA SER A 2 -33.19 -35.87 23.71
C SER A 2 -33.38 -34.46 23.12
N ASN A 3 -34.40 -33.71 23.55
CA ASN A 3 -34.69 -32.38 22.97
C ASN A 3 -33.77 -31.27 23.50
N SER A 4 -33.37 -31.30 24.78
CA SER A 4 -32.56 -30.20 25.34
C SER A 4 -31.19 -30.06 24.66
N SER A 5 -30.59 -31.18 24.25
CA SER A 5 -29.31 -31.15 23.54
C SER A 5 -29.44 -30.62 22.10
N ILE A 6 -30.60 -30.78 21.45
CA ILE A 6 -30.85 -30.20 20.12
C ILE A 6 -31.10 -28.69 20.24
N ASP A 7 -31.82 -28.26 21.27
CA ASP A 7 -32.08 -26.84 21.54
C ASP A 7 -30.77 -26.10 21.87
N GLU A 8 -29.89 -26.71 22.69
CA GLU A 8 -28.55 -26.17 22.98
C GLU A 8 -27.67 -26.08 21.71
N ILE A 9 -27.73 -27.07 20.82
CA ILE A 9 -27.01 -27.02 19.54
C ILE A 9 -27.55 -25.88 18.66
N GLN A 10 -28.87 -25.68 18.61
CA GLN A 10 -29.45 -24.57 17.86
C GLN A 10 -29.04 -23.21 18.41
N GLU A 11 -29.00 -23.06 19.73
CA GLU A 11 -28.57 -21.83 20.40
C GLU A 11 -27.09 -21.53 20.11
N LEU A 12 -26.23 -22.55 20.15
CA LEU A 12 -24.82 -22.43 19.79
C LEU A 12 -24.63 -22.05 18.31
N ILE A 13 -25.41 -22.64 17.39
CA ILE A 13 -25.37 -22.29 15.96
C ILE A 13 -25.82 -20.84 15.74
N GLN A 14 -26.89 -20.40 16.40
CA GLN A 14 -27.36 -19.02 16.31
C GLN A 14 -26.30 -18.04 16.84
N LYS A 15 -25.66 -18.37 17.96
CA LYS A 15 -24.59 -17.56 18.54
C LYS A 15 -23.39 -17.46 17.60
N VAL A 16 -22.91 -18.58 17.07
CA VAL A 16 -21.78 -18.60 16.11
C VAL A 16 -22.14 -17.83 14.84
N SER A 17 -23.38 -17.95 14.34
CA SER A 17 -23.83 -17.17 13.19
C SER A 17 -23.85 -15.67 13.47
N GLY A 18 -24.21 -15.26 14.69
CA GLY A 18 -24.16 -13.87 15.12
C GLY A 18 -22.73 -13.34 15.19
N GLU A 19 -21.84 -14.07 15.88
CA GLU A 19 -20.43 -13.71 16.01
C GLU A 19 -19.71 -13.66 14.65
N LEU A 20 -20.04 -14.57 13.71
CA LEU A 20 -19.54 -14.52 12.33
C LEU A 20 -20.05 -13.29 11.57
N GLY A 21 -21.30 -12.89 11.79
CA GLY A 21 -21.89 -11.67 11.22
C GLY A 21 -21.16 -10.42 11.70
N ASP A 22 -20.98 -10.29 13.02
CA ASP A 22 -20.28 -9.17 13.64
C ASP A 22 -18.82 -9.09 13.17
N MET A 23 -18.13 -10.24 13.09
CA MET A 23 -16.76 -10.31 12.58
C MET A 23 -16.68 -9.91 11.10
N SER A 24 -17.63 -10.35 10.28
CA SER A 24 -17.71 -9.95 8.87
C SER A 24 -17.90 -8.44 8.73
N GLN A 25 -18.73 -7.82 9.58
CA GLN A 25 -18.97 -6.39 9.54
C GLN A 25 -17.76 -5.59 10.00
N ALA A 26 -17.09 -6.03 11.07
CA ALA A 26 -15.85 -5.41 11.54
C ALA A 26 -14.73 -5.48 10.49
N ALA A 27 -14.58 -6.62 9.81
CA ALA A 27 -13.62 -6.79 8.72
C ALA A 27 -13.94 -5.86 7.53
N SER A 28 -15.21 -5.74 7.14
CA SER A 28 -15.61 -4.83 6.06
C SER A 28 -15.29 -3.37 6.40
N HIS A 29 -15.60 -2.94 7.63
CA HIS A 29 -15.28 -1.58 8.07
C HIS A 29 -13.78 -1.32 8.04
N HIS A 30 -12.98 -2.27 8.51
CA HIS A 30 -11.53 -2.14 8.50
C HIS A 30 -10.95 -2.05 7.09
N ILE A 31 -11.51 -2.80 6.12
CA ILE A 31 -11.12 -2.70 4.71
C ILE A 31 -11.44 -1.32 4.13
N ASP A 32 -12.60 -0.75 4.47
CA ASP A 32 -12.98 0.60 4.03
C ASP A 32 -12.03 1.66 4.59
N GLU A 33 -11.67 1.56 5.88
CA GLU A 33 -10.68 2.45 6.50
C GLU A 33 -9.30 2.33 5.85
N LEU A 34 -8.84 1.10 5.57
CA LEU A 34 -7.58 0.85 4.88
C LEU A 34 -7.59 1.45 3.46
N HIS A 35 -8.69 1.29 2.71
CA HIS A 35 -8.82 1.91 1.39
C HIS A 35 -8.74 3.44 1.46
N MET A 36 -9.42 4.07 2.42
CA MET A 36 -9.32 5.52 2.61
C MET A 36 -7.89 5.97 2.95
N ALA A 37 -7.22 5.25 3.85
CA ALA A 37 -5.84 5.55 4.23
C ALA A 37 -4.88 5.42 3.03
N VAL A 38 -5.00 4.35 2.25
CA VAL A 38 -4.20 4.13 1.03
C VAL A 38 -4.43 5.25 0.02
N ASN A 39 -5.69 5.63 -0.23
CA ASN A 39 -6.01 6.72 -1.15
C ASN A 39 -5.42 8.07 -0.70
N ASN A 40 -5.43 8.34 0.61
CA ASN A 40 -4.82 9.53 1.18
C ASN A 40 -3.29 9.55 0.98
N VAL A 41 -2.62 8.43 1.27
CA VAL A 41 -1.17 8.29 1.04
C VAL A 41 -0.83 8.46 -0.43
N ALA A 42 -1.57 7.81 -1.34
CA ALA A 42 -1.37 7.95 -2.78
C ALA A 42 -1.52 9.40 -3.24
N SER A 43 -2.54 10.11 -2.75
CA SER A 43 -2.75 11.54 -3.05
C SER A 43 -1.58 12.41 -2.61
N HIS A 44 -1.03 12.14 -1.42
CA HIS A 44 0.16 12.84 -0.93
C HIS A 44 1.42 12.52 -1.74
N VAL A 45 1.62 11.27 -2.15
CA VAL A 45 2.75 10.88 -3.01
C VAL A 45 2.68 11.61 -4.35
N LEU A 46 1.51 11.65 -4.99
CA LEU A 46 1.30 12.38 -6.26
C LEU A 46 1.56 13.89 -6.09
N ALA A 47 1.14 14.48 -4.96
CA ALA A 47 1.42 15.88 -4.67
C ALA A 47 2.92 16.14 -4.51
N MET A 48 3.64 15.24 -3.82
CA MET A 48 5.10 15.31 -3.69
C MET A 48 5.80 15.19 -5.05
N GLU A 49 5.36 14.26 -5.89
CA GLU A 49 5.88 14.09 -7.25
C GLU A 49 5.72 15.38 -8.07
N ALA A 50 4.53 15.99 -8.06
CA ALA A 50 4.28 17.25 -8.78
C ALA A 50 5.17 18.40 -8.28
N ILE A 51 5.38 18.51 -6.97
CA ILE A 51 6.27 19.51 -6.38
C ILE A 51 7.72 19.26 -6.81
N LEU A 52 8.19 18.02 -6.72
CA LEU A 52 9.55 17.65 -7.08
C LEU A 52 9.82 17.89 -8.58
N SER A 53 8.88 17.58 -9.45
CA SER A 53 8.97 17.90 -10.89
C SER A 53 9.22 19.38 -11.16
N LEU A 54 8.53 20.27 -10.42
CA LEU A 54 8.73 21.72 -10.55
C LEU A 54 10.07 22.19 -9.98
N VAL A 55 10.53 21.56 -8.89
CA VAL A 55 11.82 21.87 -8.25
C VAL A 55 12.97 21.46 -9.17
N VAL A 56 12.91 20.26 -9.75
CA VAL A 56 13.94 19.73 -10.67
C VAL A 56 14.13 20.63 -11.89
N GLN A 57 13.08 21.28 -12.40
CA GLN A 57 13.20 22.25 -13.51
C GLN A 57 14.00 23.51 -13.17
N LYS A 58 14.26 23.79 -11.89
CA LYS A 58 14.91 25.02 -11.40
C LYS A 58 16.33 24.79 -10.90
N ILE A 59 16.76 23.53 -10.82
CA ILE A 59 18.05 23.14 -10.25
C ILE A 59 18.84 22.44 -11.35
N ASP A 60 20.14 22.73 -11.43
CA ASP A 60 21.04 21.97 -12.30
C ASP A 60 21.35 20.63 -11.61
N ILE A 61 20.96 19.53 -12.25
CA ILE A 61 21.04 18.19 -11.68
C ILE A 61 21.87 17.31 -12.60
N GLU A 62 22.95 16.73 -12.06
CA GLU A 62 23.67 15.67 -12.74
C GLU A 62 22.89 14.35 -12.62
N GLU A 63 22.20 13.98 -13.70
CA GLU A 63 21.35 12.79 -13.77
C GLU A 63 22.07 11.50 -13.31
N ALA A 64 23.34 11.33 -13.69
CA ALA A 64 24.13 10.16 -13.32
C ALA A 64 24.33 10.06 -11.79
N GLU A 65 24.57 11.19 -11.12
CA GLU A 65 24.73 11.23 -9.67
C GLU A 65 23.42 10.93 -8.95
N VAL A 66 22.29 11.47 -9.45
CA VAL A 66 20.97 11.20 -8.84
C VAL A 66 20.58 9.74 -8.98
N LEU A 67 20.73 9.14 -10.15
CA LEU A 67 20.42 7.73 -10.34
C LEU A 67 21.31 6.82 -9.48
N GLN A 68 22.60 7.14 -9.39
CA GLN A 68 23.51 6.39 -8.52
C GLN A 68 23.13 6.55 -7.04
N TRP A 69 22.80 7.76 -6.60
CA TRP A 69 22.36 8.02 -5.23
C TRP A 69 21.08 7.24 -4.89
N ILE A 70 20.11 7.18 -5.81
CA ILE A 70 18.87 6.41 -5.63
C ILE A 70 19.17 4.92 -5.51
N ARG A 71 20.02 4.38 -6.37
CA ARG A 71 20.47 2.97 -6.28
C ARG A 71 21.13 2.70 -4.93
N ASP A 72 22.05 3.54 -4.50
CA ASP A 72 22.75 3.39 -3.21
C ASP A 72 21.79 3.42 -2.02
N LYS A 73 20.76 4.27 -2.07
CA LYS A 73 19.75 4.40 -0.99
C LYS A 73 18.72 3.29 -0.98
N THR A 74 18.41 2.70 -2.13
CA THR A 74 17.40 1.64 -2.27
C THR A 74 17.98 0.23 -2.27
N ALA A 75 19.29 0.08 -2.42
CA ALA A 75 19.99 -1.21 -2.39
C ALA A 75 19.70 -2.03 -1.13
N ALA A 76 19.51 -1.39 0.03
CA ALA A 76 19.18 -2.08 1.29
C ALA A 76 17.76 -2.67 1.33
N PHE A 77 16.90 -2.30 0.38
CA PHE A 77 15.49 -2.69 0.31
C PHE A 77 15.17 -3.53 -0.94
N ALA A 78 16.15 -3.79 -1.80
CA ALA A 78 16.01 -4.65 -2.97
C ALA A 78 16.35 -6.10 -2.58
N GLU A 79 15.33 -6.94 -2.40
CA GLU A 79 15.52 -8.35 -2.01
C GLU A 79 16.10 -9.23 -3.13
N ASP A 80 16.08 -8.81 -4.40
CA ASP A 80 16.62 -9.59 -5.53
C ASP A 80 17.16 -8.67 -6.64
N SER A 81 18.47 -8.69 -6.86
CA SER A 81 19.21 -7.62 -7.54
C SER A 81 19.37 -7.82 -9.07
N SER A 82 18.27 -8.07 -9.78
CA SER A 82 18.29 -8.08 -11.26
C SER A 82 17.36 -7.05 -11.91
N GLU A 83 16.39 -6.51 -11.18
CA GLU A 83 15.48 -5.45 -11.64
C GLU A 83 15.73 -4.15 -10.84
N GLY A 84 15.81 -3.01 -11.53
CA GLY A 84 16.00 -1.71 -10.91
C GLY A 84 14.87 -1.38 -9.92
N SER A 85 15.15 -0.61 -8.87
CA SER A 85 14.14 -0.29 -7.86
C SER A 85 13.01 0.58 -8.45
N ALA A 86 11.80 0.48 -7.91
CA ALA A 86 10.68 1.34 -8.33
C ALA A 86 11.02 2.84 -8.23
N ALA A 87 11.87 3.21 -7.26
CA ALA A 87 12.37 4.57 -7.11
C ALA A 87 13.26 5.01 -8.29
N GLU A 88 14.03 4.09 -8.86
CA GLU A 88 14.86 4.36 -10.04
C GLU A 88 14.00 4.65 -11.27
N GLY A 89 12.93 3.88 -11.48
CA GLY A 89 11.97 4.11 -12.58
C GLY A 89 11.25 5.46 -12.49
N ILE A 90 10.81 5.85 -11.29
CA ILE A 90 10.18 7.16 -11.04
C ILE A 90 11.17 8.29 -11.34
N ALA A 91 12.43 8.17 -10.91
CA ALA A 91 13.44 9.19 -11.16
C ALA A 91 13.78 9.34 -12.64
N GLN A 92 13.87 8.25 -13.39
CA GLN A 92 14.08 8.31 -14.85
C GLN A 92 12.92 9.02 -15.57
N SER A 93 11.68 8.75 -15.17
CA SER A 93 10.50 9.44 -15.68
C SER A 93 10.53 10.95 -15.37
N LEU A 94 10.87 11.32 -14.13
CA LEU A 94 10.98 12.72 -13.69
C LEU A 94 12.09 13.50 -14.41
N LEU A 95 13.19 12.83 -14.76
CA LEU A 95 14.30 13.41 -15.51
C LEU A 95 14.05 13.44 -17.03
N GLY A 96 12.87 13.00 -17.49
CA GLY A 96 12.44 13.13 -18.88
C GLY A 96 12.91 12.02 -19.82
N LYS A 97 13.24 10.83 -19.30
CA LYS A 97 13.52 9.63 -20.12
C LYS A 97 12.35 8.66 -20.03
N GLU A 98 11.34 8.86 -20.87
CA GLU A 98 10.47 7.77 -21.29
C GLU A 98 11.26 6.89 -22.29
N SER A 99 11.30 5.58 -22.05
CA SER A 99 11.74 4.59 -23.04
C SER A 99 10.53 3.98 -23.72
#